data_AF-A0A955T0U6-F1
#
_entry.id   AF-A0A955T0U6-F1
#
_cell.length_a   1.000
_cell.length_b   1.000
_cell.length_c   1.000
_cell.angle_alpha   90.00
_cell.angle_beta   90.00
_cell.angle_gamma   90.00
#
_symmetry.space_group_name_H-M   'P 1'
#
loop_
_entity.id
_entity.type
_entity.pdbx_description
1 polymer ?
#
loop_
_entity_poly.entity_id
_entity_poly.type
_entity_poly.pdbx_seq_one_letter_code
_entity_poly.pdbx_strand_id
1 'polypeptide(L)'
;PTGVVADHRLPLKPSQFETFVWALAQRVGVNIEPVDESGLDQEFLDRLVNDLKDHRGSSLFIAGSWTSARTHALVHAMNQVLGNVGKTVVYTEPVVPFEEDPSPSLAELVQEMNDGEVETLLVFDGNPNYDTPADLKFAEAYEKVPERIHYGLYHNETALRSHWHIPAAHPLEAWGDARAYDGTASLSQPTIAPLYGGRTPQEVLAAFLKRPAHTPLQLVQDYWRTRLGEESDFTIQWNRALRDGVIPDTRSPSKEVSLRSLDLEPPKPNKDDSLEVVFRPDPSVWDGSLCNNGWLQELPKPITQLTWDNAAILGPETASKQGLEMGDEVTLALHERTINAPVFILPGHPEGSVTLHLGYGRTRSGANGDGVGFNAYQLRTSTAPWTDAGLTLTPTGKHKDLATTQHHHRMEGREPLHLLTLAEYRDQKDEASEEEKLAAMYDPYEYPDEAWGMNIDLTKCIGCNACVVACQSENSIPVVGKEQVLAGREMHWIRIDSYFEEKSPTPNAQFQPVTCMHCENAP
;
A
#
# COMPACT_ATOMS: atom_id res chain seq x y z
N PRO A 1 5.77 2.62 6.16
CA PRO A 1 5.19 3.48 7.23
C PRO A 1 5.04 2.75 8.58
N THR A 2 4.43 1.56 8.63
CA THR A 2 4.22 0.82 9.89
C THR A 2 5.51 0.56 10.68
N GLY A 3 6.62 0.28 10.00
CA GLY A 3 7.91 0.09 10.68
C GLY A 3 8.49 1.35 11.34
N VAL A 4 8.04 2.54 10.96
CA VAL A 4 8.47 3.82 11.57
C VAL A 4 7.82 4.01 12.93
N VAL A 5 6.57 3.58 13.08
CA VAL A 5 5.83 3.63 14.36
C VAL A 5 5.97 2.36 15.19
N ALA A 6 6.87 1.45 14.80
CA ALA A 6 7.15 0.25 15.57
C ALA A 6 8.23 0.54 16.61
N ASP A 7 8.01 0.11 17.86
CA ASP A 7 9.04 0.20 18.92
C ASP A 7 10.29 -0.64 18.56
N HIS A 8 10.05 -1.75 17.86
CA HIS A 8 11.07 -2.69 17.43
C HIS A 8 10.90 -3.02 15.95
N ARG A 9 11.93 -2.71 15.16
CA ARG A 9 11.97 -2.97 13.72
C ARG A 9 13.24 -3.72 13.37
N LEU A 10 13.08 -4.86 12.69
CA LEU A 10 14.19 -5.68 12.20
C LEU A 10 14.21 -5.67 10.66
N PRO A 11 15.21 -5.04 10.03
CA PRO A 11 15.35 -5.09 8.57
C PRO A 11 15.92 -6.44 8.13
N LEU A 12 15.12 -7.22 7.41
CA LEU A 12 15.50 -8.52 6.86
C LEU A 12 15.31 -8.53 5.35
N LYS A 13 16.26 -9.11 4.61
CA LYS A 13 16.03 -9.44 3.19
C LYS A 13 15.01 -10.57 3.07
N PRO A 14 14.28 -10.71 1.95
CA PRO A 14 13.21 -11.71 1.79
C PRO A 14 13.53 -13.13 2.26
N SER A 15 14.71 -13.67 1.93
CA SER A 15 15.12 -15.02 2.35
C SER A 15 15.30 -15.14 3.86
N GLN A 16 15.86 -14.11 4.51
CA GLN A 16 15.99 -14.05 5.96
C GLN A 16 14.62 -13.88 6.63
N PHE A 17 13.72 -13.10 6.05
CA PHE A 17 12.37 -12.91 6.58
C PHE A 17 11.57 -14.22 6.62
N GLU A 18 11.59 -15.00 5.54
CA GLU A 18 10.92 -16.30 5.50
C GLU A 18 11.53 -17.29 6.53
N THR A 19 12.86 -17.29 6.67
CA THR A 19 13.56 -18.08 7.69
C THR A 19 13.19 -17.63 9.11
N PHE A 20 13.10 -16.33 9.35
CA PHE A 20 12.70 -15.74 10.63
C PHE A 20 11.27 -16.13 11.02
N VAL A 21 10.31 -16.02 10.10
CA VAL A 21 8.91 -16.41 10.36
C VAL A 21 8.81 -17.90 10.68
N TRP A 22 9.58 -18.73 9.96
CA TRP A 22 9.61 -20.18 10.21
C TRP A 22 10.16 -20.52 11.60
N ALA A 23 11.32 -19.95 11.95
CA ALA A 23 11.92 -20.10 13.27
C ALA A 23 10.99 -19.62 14.39
N LEU A 24 10.34 -18.47 14.20
CA LEU A 24 9.37 -17.92 15.13
C LEU A 24 8.17 -18.86 15.33
N ALA A 25 7.61 -19.40 14.24
CA ALA A 25 6.51 -20.35 14.31
C ALA A 25 6.90 -21.60 15.11
N GLN A 26 8.08 -22.16 14.86
CA GLN A 26 8.59 -23.31 15.61
C GLN A 26 8.74 -23.00 17.11
N ARG A 27 9.37 -21.87 17.46
CA ARG A 27 9.60 -21.47 18.87
C ARG A 27 8.32 -21.13 19.63
N VAL A 28 7.30 -20.62 18.96
CA VAL A 28 5.96 -20.37 19.52
C VAL A 28 5.20 -21.69 19.76
N GLY A 29 5.55 -22.76 19.05
CA GLY A 29 5.02 -24.12 19.26
C GLY A 29 4.19 -24.66 18.10
N VAL A 30 4.33 -24.11 16.89
CA VAL A 30 3.76 -24.69 15.67
C VAL A 30 4.54 -25.95 15.31
N ASN A 31 3.84 -27.06 15.01
CA ASN A 31 4.46 -28.32 14.65
C ASN A 31 4.86 -28.35 13.17
N ILE A 32 6.11 -28.03 12.88
CA ILE A 32 6.73 -28.00 11.55
C ILE A 32 8.18 -28.50 11.64
N GLU A 33 8.77 -28.82 10.48
CA GLU A 33 10.19 -29.22 10.41
C GLU A 33 11.13 -28.10 10.91
N PRO A 34 12.30 -28.44 11.48
CA PRO A 34 13.27 -27.43 11.88
C PRO A 34 13.87 -26.72 10.67
N VAL A 35 14.28 -25.47 10.86
CA VAL A 35 15.04 -24.68 9.88
C VAL A 35 16.42 -24.35 10.45
N ASP A 36 17.38 -24.06 9.57
CA ASP A 36 18.65 -23.48 9.98
C ASP A 36 18.47 -22.01 10.36
N GLU A 37 18.72 -21.69 11.62
CA GLU A 37 18.61 -20.34 12.17
C GLU A 37 19.96 -19.60 12.22
N SER A 38 21.03 -20.19 11.66
CA SER A 38 22.36 -19.60 11.64
C SER A 38 22.41 -18.33 10.77
N GLY A 39 22.21 -17.18 11.41
CA GLY A 39 22.13 -15.87 10.75
C GLY A 39 20.95 -15.01 11.19
N LEU A 40 20.07 -15.55 12.04
CA LEU A 40 19.03 -14.77 12.70
C LEU A 40 19.55 -14.17 14.01
N ASP A 41 19.03 -13.00 14.38
CA ASP A 41 19.23 -12.42 15.71
C ASP A 41 18.48 -13.25 16.76
N GLN A 42 19.24 -14.09 17.46
CA GLN A 42 18.75 -15.03 18.45
C GLN A 42 18.17 -14.32 19.68
N GLU A 43 18.79 -13.21 20.09
CA GLU A 43 18.35 -12.46 21.26
C GLU A 43 17.01 -11.77 20.98
N PHE A 44 16.87 -11.15 19.81
CA PHE A 44 15.61 -10.57 19.38
C PHE A 44 14.49 -11.61 19.33
N LEU A 45 14.78 -12.78 18.73
CA LEU A 45 13.82 -13.86 18.58
C LEU A 45 13.36 -14.43 19.93
N ASP A 46 14.28 -14.62 20.88
CA ASP A 46 13.96 -15.08 22.23
C ASP A 46 13.08 -14.08 23.00
N ARG A 47 13.43 -12.79 22.96
CA ARG A 47 12.63 -11.74 23.60
C ARG A 47 11.22 -11.68 23.02
N LEU A 48 11.10 -11.70 21.69
CA LEU A 48 9.81 -11.69 20.98
C LEU A 48 8.96 -12.91 21.37
N VAL A 49 9.54 -14.11 21.34
CA VAL A 49 8.82 -15.35 21.68
C VAL A 49 8.32 -15.33 23.13
N ASN A 50 9.15 -14.85 24.07
CA ASN A 50 8.77 -14.76 25.47
C ASN A 50 7.61 -13.78 25.67
N ASP A 51 7.71 -12.58 25.09
CA ASP A 51 6.67 -11.56 25.20
C ASP A 51 5.31 -12.05 24.63
N LEU A 52 5.35 -12.74 23.50
CA LEU A 52 4.15 -13.34 22.90
C LEU A 52 3.54 -14.47 23.74
N LYS A 53 4.38 -15.29 24.39
CA LYS A 53 3.93 -16.38 25.27
C LYS A 53 3.35 -15.86 26.59
N ASP A 54 3.90 -14.78 27.11
CA ASP A 54 3.41 -14.12 28.33
C ASP A 54 2.05 -13.42 28.10
N HIS A 55 1.76 -13.03 26.85
CA HIS A 55 0.54 -12.31 26.47
C HIS A 55 -0.41 -13.13 25.55
N ARG A 56 -0.52 -14.44 25.81
CA ARG A 56 -1.40 -15.34 25.04
C ARG A 56 -2.87 -14.91 25.07
N GLY A 57 -3.48 -14.81 23.90
CA GLY A 57 -4.87 -14.38 23.72
C GLY A 57 -5.11 -12.87 23.78
N SER A 58 -4.05 -12.08 24.02
CA SER A 58 -4.05 -10.62 23.89
C SER A 58 -2.97 -10.10 22.94
N SER A 59 -2.33 -11.01 22.19
CA SER A 59 -1.35 -10.71 21.15
C SER A 59 -1.95 -10.91 19.75
N LEU A 60 -1.20 -10.55 18.71
CA LEU A 60 -1.63 -10.69 17.33
C LEU A 60 -0.42 -10.86 16.41
N PHE A 61 -0.49 -11.85 15.51
CA PHE A 61 0.37 -11.92 14.33
C PHE A 61 -0.38 -11.46 13.09
N ILE A 62 0.25 -10.61 12.29
CA ILE A 62 -0.27 -10.15 11.00
C ILE A 62 0.78 -10.45 9.92
N ALA A 63 0.36 -11.11 8.84
CA ALA A 63 1.14 -11.23 7.63
C ALA A 63 0.81 -10.06 6.70
N GLY A 64 1.82 -9.43 6.10
CA GLY A 64 1.59 -8.45 5.04
C GLY A 64 1.05 -9.13 3.78
N SER A 65 0.17 -8.44 3.03
CA SER A 65 -0.52 -8.97 1.84
C SER A 65 0.39 -9.46 0.71
N TRP A 66 1.68 -9.13 0.78
CA TRP A 66 2.68 -9.41 -0.25
C TRP A 66 3.76 -10.37 0.26
N THR A 67 3.39 -11.22 1.22
CA THR A 67 4.22 -12.32 1.72
C THR A 67 3.76 -13.63 1.09
N SER A 68 4.56 -14.70 1.24
CA SER A 68 4.20 -16.00 0.66
C SER A 68 2.93 -16.59 1.30
N ALA A 69 2.20 -17.43 0.56
CA ALA A 69 1.06 -18.18 1.11
C ALA A 69 1.49 -19.04 2.32
N ARG A 70 2.73 -19.54 2.32
CA ARG A 70 3.37 -20.21 3.46
C ARG A 70 3.40 -19.31 4.69
N THR A 71 3.90 -18.08 4.55
CA THR A 71 3.94 -17.10 5.66
C THR A 71 2.53 -16.82 6.21
N HIS A 72 1.53 -16.64 5.35
CA HIS A 72 0.14 -16.49 5.79
C HIS A 72 -0.35 -17.71 6.59
N ALA A 73 -0.10 -18.93 6.10
CA ALA A 73 -0.48 -20.17 6.80
C ALA A 73 0.19 -20.29 8.18
N LEU A 74 1.48 -19.97 8.28
CA LEU A 74 2.21 -19.96 9.56
C LEU A 74 1.67 -18.91 10.53
N VAL A 75 1.31 -17.71 10.05
CA VAL A 75 0.69 -16.67 10.89
C VAL A 75 -0.66 -17.12 11.46
N HIS A 76 -1.50 -17.78 10.65
CA HIS A 76 -2.75 -18.36 11.16
C HIS A 76 -2.49 -19.44 12.21
N ALA A 77 -1.49 -20.30 11.99
CA ALA A 77 -1.11 -21.34 12.93
C ALA A 77 -0.58 -20.76 14.25
N MET A 78 0.31 -19.78 14.20
CA MET A 78 0.83 -19.10 15.39
C MET A 78 -0.28 -18.42 16.20
N ASN A 79 -1.21 -17.72 15.53
CA ASN A 79 -2.37 -17.13 16.20
C ASN A 79 -3.26 -18.20 16.85
N GLN A 80 -3.43 -19.37 16.22
CA GLN A 80 -4.15 -20.47 16.85
C GLN A 80 -3.41 -21.02 18.07
N VAL A 81 -2.10 -21.26 17.99
CA VAL A 81 -1.28 -21.76 19.11
C VAL A 81 -1.29 -20.79 20.28
N LEU A 82 -1.23 -19.47 20.03
CA LEU A 82 -1.28 -18.46 21.09
C LEU A 82 -2.68 -18.21 21.66
N GLY A 83 -3.73 -18.83 21.10
CA GLY A 83 -5.11 -18.66 21.58
C GLY A 83 -5.70 -17.29 21.23
N ASN A 84 -5.24 -16.70 20.11
CA ASN A 84 -5.68 -15.39 19.60
C ASN A 84 -6.99 -15.50 18.80
N VAL A 85 -7.30 -16.68 18.28
CA VAL A 85 -8.54 -16.96 17.53
C VAL A 85 -9.76 -16.81 18.44
N GLY A 86 -10.73 -16.03 17.99
CA GLY A 86 -11.93 -15.65 18.74
C GLY A 86 -11.72 -14.48 19.73
N LYS A 87 -10.51 -13.94 19.84
CA LYS A 87 -10.19 -12.80 20.72
C LYS A 87 -9.66 -11.62 19.91
N THR A 88 -8.45 -11.74 19.38
CA THR A 88 -7.79 -10.71 18.56
C THR A 88 -7.85 -11.04 17.06
N VAL A 89 -8.05 -12.31 16.71
CA VAL A 89 -8.28 -12.78 15.34
C VAL A 89 -9.67 -13.37 15.22
N VAL A 90 -10.48 -12.85 14.30
CA VAL A 90 -11.81 -13.37 13.99
C VAL A 90 -11.82 -13.80 12.53
N TYR A 91 -12.26 -15.04 12.29
CA TYR A 91 -12.49 -15.55 10.94
C TYR A 91 -13.96 -15.39 10.56
N THR A 92 -14.22 -15.06 9.31
CA THR A 92 -15.56 -14.94 8.73
C THR A 92 -15.59 -15.68 7.39
N GLU A 93 -16.76 -15.74 6.75
CA GLU A 93 -16.78 -16.02 5.32
C GLU A 93 -16.01 -14.93 4.55
N PRO A 94 -15.34 -15.28 3.44
CA PRO A 94 -14.71 -14.31 2.56
C PRO A 94 -15.70 -13.24 2.09
N VAL A 95 -15.34 -11.96 2.24
CA VAL A 95 -16.17 -10.84 1.78
C VAL A 95 -16.16 -10.73 0.26
N VAL A 96 -14.98 -10.95 -0.34
CA VAL A 96 -14.84 -11.11 -1.78
C VAL A 96 -15.24 -12.56 -2.09
N PRO A 97 -16.26 -12.79 -2.95
CA PRO A 97 -16.68 -14.15 -3.28
C PRO A 97 -15.50 -14.89 -3.91
N PHE A 98 -14.97 -15.86 -3.17
CA PHE A 98 -14.10 -16.89 -3.68
C PHE A 98 -15.04 -18.03 -4.05
N GLU A 99 -15.21 -18.31 -5.35
CA GLU A 99 -15.89 -19.55 -5.74
C GLU A 99 -15.07 -20.74 -5.21
N GLU A 100 -15.74 -21.80 -4.78
CA GLU A 100 -15.06 -23.01 -4.32
C GLU A 100 -14.23 -23.66 -5.46
N ASP A 101 -14.59 -23.36 -6.72
CA ASP A 101 -13.74 -23.57 -7.89
C ASP A 101 -12.77 -22.40 -8.05
N PRO A 102 -11.45 -22.64 -8.18
CA PRO A 102 -10.52 -21.58 -8.49
C PRO A 102 -10.91 -21.01 -9.86
N SER A 103 -11.27 -19.73 -9.90
CA SER A 103 -11.32 -19.00 -11.17
C SER A 103 -10.00 -19.26 -11.92
N PRO A 104 -10.04 -19.48 -13.25
CA PRO A 104 -8.84 -19.74 -14.01
C PRO A 104 -7.81 -18.65 -13.71
N SER A 105 -6.61 -19.08 -13.36
CA SER A 105 -5.50 -18.19 -13.08
C SER A 105 -5.23 -17.32 -14.31
N LEU A 106 -4.63 -16.15 -14.10
CA LEU A 106 -4.22 -15.29 -15.21
C LEU A 106 -3.30 -16.01 -16.20
N ALA A 107 -2.50 -16.98 -15.73
CA ALA A 107 -1.67 -17.81 -16.58
C ALA A 107 -2.49 -18.77 -17.47
N GLU A 108 -3.53 -19.40 -16.91
CA GLU A 108 -4.46 -20.23 -17.67
C GLU A 108 -5.21 -19.41 -18.72
N LEU A 109 -5.74 -18.24 -18.35
CA LEU A 109 -6.38 -17.33 -19.32
C LEU A 109 -5.43 -16.94 -20.46
N VAL A 110 -4.17 -16.63 -20.15
CA VAL A 110 -3.16 -16.33 -21.17
C VAL A 110 -2.91 -17.52 -22.09
N GLN A 111 -2.91 -18.73 -21.55
CA GLN A 111 -2.76 -19.95 -22.34
C GLN A 111 -3.97 -20.17 -23.25
N GLU A 112 -5.20 -20.03 -22.74
CA GLU A 112 -6.44 -20.13 -23.52
C GLU A 112 -6.49 -19.08 -24.66
N MET A 113 -6.05 -17.85 -24.40
CA MET A 113 -5.91 -16.82 -25.43
C MET A 113 -4.89 -17.22 -26.50
N ASN A 114 -3.78 -17.87 -26.11
CA ASN A 114 -2.75 -18.34 -27.03
C ASN A 114 -3.22 -19.50 -27.89
N ASP A 115 -4.04 -20.39 -27.32
CA ASP A 115 -4.60 -21.57 -27.98
C ASP A 115 -5.83 -21.22 -28.84
N GLY A 116 -6.32 -19.99 -28.74
CA GLY A 116 -7.46 -19.49 -29.52
C GLY A 116 -8.81 -19.94 -28.96
N GLU A 117 -8.86 -20.33 -27.69
CA GLU A 117 -10.08 -20.77 -27.00
C GLU A 117 -10.95 -19.58 -26.54
N VAL A 118 -10.35 -18.38 -26.43
CA VAL A 118 -11.04 -17.15 -26.04
C VAL A 118 -11.49 -16.38 -27.29
N GLU A 119 -12.80 -16.39 -27.56
CA GLU A 119 -13.41 -15.61 -28.66
C GLU A 119 -13.64 -14.14 -28.27
N THR A 120 -14.08 -13.90 -27.04
CA THR A 120 -14.41 -12.58 -26.50
C THR A 120 -13.82 -12.41 -25.10
N LEU A 121 -13.05 -11.35 -24.87
CA LEU A 121 -12.52 -10.99 -23.57
C LEU A 121 -13.00 -9.60 -23.15
N LEU A 122 -13.71 -9.54 -22.02
CA LEU A 122 -14.08 -8.31 -21.34
C LEU A 122 -13.11 -8.07 -20.18
N VAL A 123 -12.27 -7.04 -20.30
CA VAL A 123 -11.44 -6.54 -19.21
C VAL A 123 -12.22 -5.49 -18.43
N PHE A 124 -12.41 -5.74 -17.14
CA PHE A 124 -13.29 -4.94 -16.29
C PHE A 124 -12.50 -4.12 -15.29
N ASP A 125 -12.41 -2.81 -15.53
CA ASP A 125 -11.71 -1.79 -14.72
C ASP A 125 -10.26 -2.18 -14.33
N GLY A 126 -9.57 -2.88 -15.23
CA GLY A 126 -8.22 -3.39 -15.04
C GLY A 126 -7.27 -2.96 -16.15
N ASN A 127 -5.96 -3.16 -15.95
CA ASN A 127 -4.94 -2.81 -16.94
C ASN A 127 -3.89 -3.92 -17.16
N PRO A 128 -4.30 -5.13 -17.55
CA PRO A 128 -3.41 -6.29 -17.69
C PRO A 128 -2.29 -6.11 -18.72
N ASN A 129 -2.43 -5.22 -19.71
CA ASN A 129 -1.31 -4.90 -20.62
C ASN A 129 -0.18 -4.10 -19.96
N TYR A 130 -0.40 -3.58 -18.76
CA TYR A 130 0.58 -2.84 -17.98
C TYR A 130 1.02 -3.61 -16.72
N ASP A 131 0.06 -4.18 -15.97
CA ASP A 131 0.31 -4.74 -14.63
C ASP A 131 0.54 -6.26 -14.61
N THR A 132 0.31 -6.99 -15.70
CA THR A 132 0.54 -8.45 -15.74
C THR A 132 2.03 -8.77 -15.58
N PRO A 133 2.39 -9.81 -14.79
CA PRO A 133 3.77 -10.31 -14.76
C PRO A 133 4.37 -10.55 -16.15
N ALA A 134 5.62 -10.14 -16.32
CA ALA A 134 6.24 -10.03 -17.64
C ALA A 134 6.46 -11.38 -18.34
N ASP A 135 6.58 -12.46 -17.56
CA ASP A 135 6.73 -13.83 -18.06
C ASP A 135 5.47 -14.37 -18.76
N LEU A 136 4.29 -13.83 -18.43
CA LEU A 136 3.03 -14.26 -19.06
C LEU A 136 2.81 -13.64 -20.44
N LYS A 137 3.55 -12.59 -20.82
CA LYS A 137 3.46 -11.95 -22.15
C LYS A 137 2.01 -11.61 -22.57
N PHE A 138 1.21 -11.11 -21.61
CA PHE A 138 -0.23 -10.87 -21.79
C PHE A 138 -0.55 -10.08 -23.05
N ALA A 139 0.22 -9.05 -23.39
CA ALA A 139 -0.03 -8.21 -24.56
C ALA A 139 0.00 -9.00 -25.89
N GLU A 140 0.88 -9.99 -26.02
CA GLU A 140 0.98 -10.85 -27.21
C GLU A 140 -0.22 -11.79 -27.29
N ALA A 141 -0.63 -12.38 -26.16
CA ALA A 141 -1.79 -13.25 -26.08
C ALA A 141 -3.11 -12.48 -26.30
N TYR A 142 -3.23 -11.28 -25.71
CA TYR A 142 -4.38 -10.40 -25.84
C TYR A 142 -4.65 -10.02 -27.30
N GLU A 143 -3.62 -9.89 -28.14
CA GLU A 143 -3.79 -9.58 -29.56
C GLU A 143 -4.37 -10.72 -30.41
N LYS A 144 -4.39 -11.95 -29.89
CA LYS A 144 -4.98 -13.10 -30.56
C LYS A 144 -6.50 -13.19 -30.37
N VAL A 145 -7.04 -12.54 -29.34
CA VAL A 145 -8.47 -12.57 -29.04
C VAL A 145 -9.25 -11.77 -30.09
N PRO A 146 -10.23 -12.39 -30.79
CA PRO A 146 -11.00 -11.71 -31.83
C PRO A 146 -11.81 -10.52 -31.33
N GLU A 147 -12.49 -10.64 -30.19
CA GLU A 147 -13.28 -9.56 -29.60
C GLU A 147 -12.73 -9.13 -28.24
N ARG A 148 -12.28 -7.87 -28.16
CA ARG A 148 -11.56 -7.32 -27.00
C ARG A 148 -12.27 -6.09 -26.53
N ILE A 149 -12.83 -6.16 -25.34
CA ILE A 149 -13.68 -5.12 -24.77
C ILE A 149 -13.03 -4.67 -23.47
N HIS A 150 -12.76 -3.38 -23.35
CA HIS A 150 -12.24 -2.79 -22.12
C HIS A 150 -13.27 -1.84 -21.52
N TYR A 151 -13.65 -2.10 -20.28
CA TYR A 151 -14.44 -1.18 -19.46
C TYR A 151 -13.51 -0.51 -18.44
N GLY A 152 -13.53 0.82 -18.33
CA GLY A 152 -12.71 1.51 -17.33
C GLY A 152 -12.78 3.03 -17.41
N LEU A 153 -12.29 3.72 -16.38
CA LEU A 153 -12.35 5.19 -16.28
C LEU A 153 -11.39 5.89 -17.27
N TYR A 154 -10.25 5.27 -17.53
CA TYR A 154 -9.21 5.81 -18.40
C TYR A 154 -9.02 4.96 -19.66
N HIS A 155 -8.70 5.62 -20.77
CA HIS A 155 -8.25 4.97 -21.99
C HIS A 155 -6.78 4.54 -21.87
N ASN A 156 -6.56 3.48 -21.08
CA ASN A 156 -5.27 2.96 -20.65
C ASN A 156 -4.56 2.08 -21.72
N GLU A 157 -3.42 1.47 -21.34
CA GLU A 157 -2.62 0.58 -22.18
C GLU A 157 -3.43 -0.62 -22.71
N THR A 158 -4.38 -1.12 -21.92
CA THR A 158 -5.30 -2.19 -22.32
C THR A 158 -6.39 -1.69 -23.25
N ALA A 159 -6.99 -0.53 -22.95
CA ALA A 159 -7.96 0.13 -23.82
C ALA A 159 -7.38 0.37 -25.22
N LEU A 160 -6.13 0.83 -25.29
CA LEU A 160 -5.43 1.09 -26.55
C LEU A 160 -5.32 -0.15 -27.45
N ARG A 161 -5.26 -1.34 -26.86
CA ARG A 161 -5.19 -2.63 -27.57
C ARG A 161 -6.56 -3.29 -27.71
N SER A 162 -7.64 -2.64 -27.28
CA SER A 162 -9.00 -3.20 -27.34
C SER A 162 -9.75 -2.73 -28.58
N HIS A 163 -10.69 -3.52 -29.06
CA HIS A 163 -11.60 -3.13 -30.15
C HIS A 163 -12.69 -2.18 -29.66
N TRP A 164 -13.16 -2.41 -28.42
CA TRP A 164 -14.15 -1.58 -27.76
C TRP A 164 -13.57 -1.01 -26.47
N HIS A 165 -13.88 0.26 -26.22
CA HIS A 165 -13.71 0.86 -24.91
C HIS A 165 -15.05 1.43 -24.42
N ILE A 166 -15.52 0.94 -23.28
CA ILE A 166 -16.70 1.43 -22.59
C ILE A 166 -16.23 2.35 -21.45
N PRO A 167 -16.57 3.65 -21.47
CA PRO A 167 -16.18 4.56 -20.40
C PRO A 167 -16.93 4.20 -19.11
N ALA A 168 -16.18 3.98 -18.04
CA ALA A 168 -16.76 3.80 -16.70
C ALA A 168 -17.27 5.13 -16.15
N ALA A 169 -18.39 5.08 -15.42
CA ALA A 169 -18.79 6.15 -14.54
C ALA A 169 -17.87 6.18 -13.31
N HIS A 170 -17.40 7.36 -12.90
CA HIS A 170 -16.64 7.49 -11.67
C HIS A 170 -17.52 7.09 -10.46
N PRO A 171 -16.98 6.57 -9.34
CA PRO A 171 -17.80 6.20 -8.18
C PRO A 171 -18.74 7.30 -7.67
N LEU A 172 -18.34 8.58 -7.80
CA LEU A 172 -19.17 9.75 -7.45
C LEU A 172 -20.33 10.03 -8.44
N GLU A 173 -20.33 9.37 -9.60
CA GLU A 173 -21.33 9.47 -10.67
C GLU A 173 -22.22 8.22 -10.75
N ALA A 174 -21.95 7.21 -9.91
CA ALA A 174 -22.51 5.87 -10.04
C ALA A 174 -23.37 5.48 -8.83
N TRP A 175 -24.57 4.97 -9.11
CA TRP A 175 -25.27 4.10 -8.17
C TRP A 175 -24.55 2.76 -8.09
N GLY A 176 -24.37 2.26 -6.88
CA GLY A 176 -23.75 0.96 -6.65
C GLY A 176 -23.82 0.55 -5.19
N ASP A 177 -23.07 -0.48 -4.86
CA ASP A 177 -22.86 -0.96 -3.51
C ASP A 177 -21.45 -1.51 -3.35
N ALA A 178 -21.02 -1.62 -2.09
CA ALA A 178 -19.73 -2.19 -1.72
C ALA A 178 -19.86 -2.95 -0.39
N ARG A 179 -18.88 -3.78 -0.07
CA ARG A 179 -18.74 -4.39 1.25
C ARG A 179 -17.43 -3.96 1.89
N ALA A 180 -17.50 -3.54 3.15
CA ALA A 180 -16.33 -3.31 3.98
C ALA A 180 -15.63 -4.63 4.35
N TYR A 181 -14.44 -4.54 4.94
CA TYR A 181 -13.61 -5.71 5.30
C TYR A 181 -14.30 -6.72 6.24
N ASP A 182 -15.30 -6.27 7.01
CA ASP A 182 -16.07 -7.08 7.95
C ASP A 182 -17.38 -7.63 7.34
N GLY A 183 -17.62 -7.38 6.05
CA GLY A 183 -18.81 -7.78 5.32
C GLY A 183 -19.94 -6.75 5.34
N THR A 184 -19.84 -5.68 6.15
CA THR A 184 -20.86 -4.63 6.21
C THR A 184 -21.06 -4.02 4.83
N ALA A 185 -22.28 -4.08 4.32
CA ALA A 185 -22.63 -3.53 3.02
C ALA A 185 -22.90 -2.02 3.13
N SER A 186 -22.56 -1.29 2.07
CA SER A 186 -22.74 0.14 1.94
C SER A 186 -23.30 0.45 0.55
N LEU A 187 -24.15 1.48 0.46
CA LEU A 187 -24.69 1.95 -0.81
C LEU A 187 -23.85 3.13 -1.33
N SER A 188 -23.36 3.02 -2.57
CA SER A 188 -22.73 4.13 -3.28
C SER A 188 -23.79 5.05 -3.88
N GLN A 189 -23.72 6.32 -3.52
CA GLN A 189 -24.66 7.35 -3.96
C GLN A 189 -23.96 8.31 -4.94
N PRO A 190 -24.50 8.50 -6.15
CA PRO A 190 -23.98 9.52 -7.05
C PRO A 190 -24.24 10.91 -6.46
N THR A 191 -23.19 11.72 -6.34
CA THR A 191 -23.28 13.13 -5.95
C THR A 191 -23.47 14.05 -7.16
N ILE A 192 -23.25 13.53 -8.37
CA ILE A 192 -23.46 14.22 -9.64
C ILE A 192 -23.89 13.22 -10.72
N ALA A 193 -24.55 13.69 -11.78
CA ALA A 193 -24.82 12.87 -12.96
C ALA A 193 -23.52 12.62 -13.76
N PRO A 194 -23.38 11.49 -14.48
CA PRO A 194 -22.20 11.19 -15.28
C PRO A 194 -21.89 12.31 -16.28
N LEU A 195 -20.72 12.95 -16.14
CA LEU A 195 -20.34 14.10 -16.96
C LEU A 195 -20.11 13.72 -18.43
N TYR A 196 -19.55 12.54 -18.65
CA TYR A 196 -19.20 12.02 -19.99
C TYR A 196 -20.12 10.88 -20.44
N GLY A 197 -21.25 10.67 -19.76
CA GLY A 197 -22.15 9.56 -20.05
C GLY A 197 -21.54 8.18 -19.77
N GLY A 198 -20.61 8.12 -18.80
CA GLY A 198 -20.01 6.88 -18.32
C GLY A 198 -21.06 5.88 -17.84
N ARG A 199 -20.73 4.60 -17.94
CA ARG A 199 -21.62 3.49 -17.55
C ARG A 199 -21.17 2.88 -16.24
N THR A 200 -22.13 2.47 -15.43
CA THR A 200 -21.85 1.73 -14.20
C THR A 200 -21.46 0.28 -14.52
N PRO A 201 -20.71 -0.39 -13.63
CA PRO A 201 -20.41 -1.81 -13.77
C PRO A 201 -21.64 -2.68 -14.06
N GLN A 202 -22.72 -2.40 -13.32
CA GLN A 202 -23.96 -3.15 -13.34
C GLN A 202 -24.69 -2.96 -14.68
N GLU A 203 -24.70 -1.76 -15.27
CA GLU A 203 -25.28 -1.52 -16.60
C GLU A 203 -24.57 -2.33 -17.68
N VAL A 204 -23.23 -2.36 -17.64
CA VAL A 204 -22.43 -3.11 -18.61
C VAL A 204 -22.77 -4.59 -18.53
N LEU A 205 -22.70 -5.18 -17.34
CA LEU A 205 -23.04 -6.59 -17.14
C LEU A 205 -24.51 -6.88 -17.49
N ALA A 206 -25.44 -5.98 -17.16
CA ALA A 206 -26.85 -6.13 -17.54
C ALA A 206 -27.05 -6.16 -19.06
N ALA A 207 -26.23 -5.43 -19.84
CA ALA A 207 -26.27 -5.50 -21.30
C ALA A 207 -25.87 -6.89 -21.83
N PHE A 208 -24.81 -7.50 -21.28
CA PHE A 208 -24.41 -8.88 -21.61
C PHE A 208 -25.47 -9.92 -21.23
N LEU A 209 -26.18 -9.68 -20.12
CA LEU A 209 -27.30 -10.52 -19.68
C LEU A 209 -28.61 -10.26 -20.43
N LYS A 210 -28.60 -9.41 -21.48
CA LYS A 210 -29.78 -9.02 -22.27
C LYS A 210 -30.89 -8.36 -21.43
N ARG A 211 -30.49 -7.59 -20.40
CA ARG A 211 -31.37 -6.78 -19.53
C ARG A 211 -31.04 -5.26 -19.59
N PRO A 212 -30.85 -4.64 -20.78
CA PRO A 212 -30.35 -3.27 -20.88
C PRO A 212 -31.37 -2.18 -20.47
N ALA A 213 -32.63 -2.54 -20.20
CA ALA A 213 -33.70 -1.58 -19.94
C ALA A 213 -33.73 -1.05 -18.49
N HIS A 214 -32.93 -1.60 -17.58
CA HIS A 214 -32.91 -1.18 -16.19
C HIS A 214 -31.91 -0.03 -16.00
N THR A 215 -32.33 1.01 -15.28
CA THR A 215 -31.41 2.06 -14.83
C THR A 215 -30.45 1.52 -13.75
N PRO A 216 -29.28 2.16 -13.54
CA PRO A 216 -28.36 1.78 -12.46
C PRO A 216 -29.03 1.64 -11.10
N LEU A 217 -29.86 2.63 -10.72
CA LEU A 217 -30.59 2.62 -9.45
C LEU A 217 -31.53 1.42 -9.36
N GLN A 218 -32.26 1.09 -10.44
CA GLN A 218 -33.16 -0.06 -10.45
C GLN A 218 -32.38 -1.37 -10.29
N LEU A 219 -31.23 -1.53 -10.94
CA LEU A 219 -30.39 -2.73 -10.78
C LEU A 219 -29.97 -2.95 -9.32
N VAL A 220 -29.52 -1.90 -8.65
CA VAL A 220 -29.13 -1.97 -7.23
C VAL A 220 -30.35 -2.20 -6.33
N GLN A 221 -31.45 -1.49 -6.56
CA GLN A 221 -32.69 -1.68 -5.79
C GLN A 221 -33.27 -3.09 -5.96
N ASP A 222 -33.27 -3.64 -7.18
CA ASP A 222 -33.78 -4.98 -7.46
C ASP A 222 -33.02 -6.04 -6.66
N TYR A 223 -31.69 -5.92 -6.56
CA TYR A 223 -30.87 -6.79 -5.71
C TYR A 223 -31.24 -6.63 -4.24
N TRP A 224 -31.29 -5.40 -3.71
CA TRP A 224 -31.53 -5.16 -2.29
C TRP A 224 -32.99 -5.41 -1.85
N ARG A 225 -33.97 -5.31 -2.75
CA ARG A 225 -35.36 -5.73 -2.47
C ARG A 225 -35.44 -7.20 -2.07
N THR A 226 -34.56 -8.05 -2.60
CA THR A 226 -34.52 -9.47 -2.22
C THR A 226 -33.93 -9.73 -0.82
N ARG A 227 -33.32 -8.70 -0.20
CA ARG A 227 -32.56 -8.83 1.06
C ARG A 227 -33.07 -7.94 2.19
N LEU A 228 -33.66 -6.78 1.90
CA LEU A 228 -34.11 -5.77 2.88
C LEU A 228 -35.58 -5.94 3.33
N GLY A 229 -36.00 -7.19 3.57
CA GLY A 229 -37.32 -7.50 4.16
C GLY A 229 -38.49 -7.44 3.16
N GLU A 230 -39.72 -7.42 3.70
CA GLU A 230 -40.96 -7.35 2.91
C GLU A 230 -41.12 -5.99 2.21
N GLU A 231 -41.90 -5.97 1.12
CA GLU A 231 -42.07 -4.79 0.25
C GLU A 231 -42.58 -3.55 1.01
N SER A 232 -43.37 -3.74 2.07
CA SER A 232 -43.89 -2.65 2.91
C SER A 232 -42.80 -1.88 3.67
N ASP A 233 -41.66 -2.51 3.97
CA ASP A 233 -40.58 -1.93 4.76
C ASP A 233 -39.37 -1.48 3.93
N PHE A 234 -39.26 -1.97 2.68
CA PHE A 234 -38.11 -1.70 1.81
C PHE A 234 -37.79 -0.21 1.68
N THR A 235 -38.80 0.64 1.44
CA THR A 235 -38.57 2.09 1.27
C THR A 235 -37.96 2.73 2.52
N ILE A 236 -38.40 2.30 3.71
CA ILE A 236 -37.89 2.83 4.98
C ILE A 236 -36.44 2.37 5.18
N GLN A 237 -36.17 1.07 4.97
CA GLN A 237 -34.83 0.50 5.14
C GLN A 237 -33.83 1.03 4.12
N TRP A 238 -34.24 1.16 2.85
CA TRP A 238 -33.45 1.73 1.77
C TRP A 238 -33.06 3.18 2.07
N ASN A 239 -34.04 4.03 2.42
CA ASN A 239 -33.77 5.44 2.73
C ASN A 239 -32.89 5.59 3.98
N ARG A 240 -33.06 4.70 4.97
CA ARG A 240 -32.18 4.66 6.13
C ARG A 240 -30.75 4.28 5.74
N ALA A 241 -30.56 3.27 4.91
CA ALA A 241 -29.24 2.86 4.44
C ALA A 241 -28.55 3.96 3.60
N LEU A 242 -29.30 4.67 2.75
CA LEU A 242 -28.78 5.84 2.03
C LEU A 242 -28.32 6.95 2.99
N ARG A 243 -29.11 7.23 4.04
CA ARG A 243 -28.76 8.26 5.03
C ARG A 243 -27.57 7.85 5.89
N ASP A 244 -27.58 6.62 6.40
CA ASP A 244 -26.58 6.11 7.35
C ASP A 244 -25.28 5.68 6.62
N GLY A 245 -25.34 5.49 5.30
CA GLY A 245 -24.22 5.05 4.45
C GLY A 245 -23.93 3.55 4.53
N VAL A 246 -24.55 2.82 5.46
CA VAL A 246 -24.36 1.40 5.68
C VAL A 246 -25.71 0.68 5.79
N ILE A 247 -25.72 -0.59 5.42
CA ILE A 247 -26.88 -1.46 5.56
C ILE A 247 -26.73 -2.24 6.87
N PRO A 248 -27.64 -2.05 7.85
CA PRO A 248 -27.55 -2.74 9.13
C PRO A 248 -27.62 -4.26 8.96
N ASP A 249 -27.07 -5.00 9.91
CA ASP A 249 -27.15 -6.47 10.00
C ASP A 249 -26.56 -7.24 8.80
N THR A 250 -25.64 -6.62 8.05
CA THR A 250 -24.94 -7.24 6.92
C THR A 250 -23.51 -7.68 7.21
N ARG A 251 -22.98 -7.35 8.40
CA ARG A 251 -21.67 -7.80 8.88
C ARG A 251 -21.60 -9.33 8.83
N SER A 252 -20.48 -9.87 8.34
CA SER A 252 -20.26 -11.31 8.26
C SER A 252 -20.19 -11.92 9.66
N PRO A 253 -20.91 -13.02 9.93
CA PRO A 253 -20.82 -13.71 11.20
C PRO A 253 -19.44 -14.36 11.36
N SER A 254 -18.98 -14.47 12.62
CA SER A 254 -17.78 -15.24 12.93
C SER A 254 -17.97 -16.71 12.58
N LYS A 255 -16.94 -17.32 11.99
CA LYS A 255 -16.90 -18.72 11.60
C LYS A 255 -15.85 -19.46 12.42
N GLU A 256 -16.24 -20.58 13.00
CA GLU A 256 -15.27 -21.51 13.60
C GLU A 256 -14.48 -22.20 12.50
N VAL A 257 -13.15 -22.20 12.64
CA VAL A 257 -12.23 -22.82 11.70
C VAL A 257 -11.24 -23.69 12.46
N SER A 258 -10.76 -24.74 11.81
CA SER A 258 -9.71 -25.60 12.33
C SER A 258 -8.50 -25.57 11.40
N LEU A 259 -7.31 -25.36 11.96
CA LEU A 259 -6.06 -25.53 11.23
C LEU A 259 -5.95 -26.96 10.69
N ARG A 260 -5.71 -27.09 9.37
CA ARG A 260 -5.35 -28.36 8.74
C ARG A 260 -3.89 -28.71 9.06
N SER A 261 -3.48 -29.95 8.84
CA SER A 261 -2.06 -30.32 8.90
C SER A 261 -1.25 -29.43 7.95
N LEU A 262 -0.21 -28.79 8.47
CA LEU A 262 0.70 -27.98 7.68
C LEU A 262 1.74 -28.91 7.03
N ASP A 263 1.53 -29.24 5.77
CA ASP A 263 2.52 -29.90 4.93
C ASP A 263 3.27 -28.82 4.13
N LEU A 264 4.23 -28.17 4.79
CA LEU A 264 5.00 -27.05 4.25
C LEU A 264 6.47 -27.42 4.25
N GLU A 265 7.20 -27.00 3.21
CA GLU A 265 8.66 -27.15 3.18
C GLU A 265 9.36 -25.93 3.81
N PRO A 266 10.45 -26.17 4.57
CA PRO A 266 11.24 -25.09 5.14
C PRO A 266 11.81 -24.18 4.04
N PRO A 267 11.96 -22.87 4.31
CA PRO A 267 12.56 -21.95 3.35
C PRO A 267 13.99 -22.37 3.02
N LYS A 268 14.34 -22.27 1.74
CA LYS A 268 15.70 -22.54 1.28
C LYS A 268 16.53 -21.26 1.45
N PRO A 269 17.73 -21.33 2.03
CA PRO A 269 18.60 -20.16 2.14
C PRO A 269 19.04 -19.69 0.75
N ASN A 270 19.15 -18.38 0.56
CA ASN A 270 19.80 -17.80 -0.62
C ASN A 270 21.32 -17.99 -0.48
N LYS A 271 21.88 -18.98 -1.18
CA LYS A 271 23.29 -19.40 -1.04
C LYS A 271 24.27 -18.61 -1.89
N ASP A 272 23.79 -17.82 -2.85
CA ASP A 272 24.64 -17.24 -3.90
C ASP A 272 25.02 -15.77 -3.62
N ASP A 273 24.66 -15.24 -2.44
CA ASP A 273 24.81 -13.82 -2.06
C ASP A 273 24.26 -12.82 -3.09
N SER A 274 23.40 -13.30 -3.99
CA SER A 274 22.74 -12.50 -5.00
C SER A 274 21.78 -11.51 -4.37
N LEU A 275 21.62 -10.34 -5.01
CA LEU A 275 20.67 -9.34 -4.53
C LEU A 275 19.24 -9.85 -4.70
N GLU A 276 18.41 -9.55 -3.70
CA GLU A 276 17.00 -9.92 -3.67
C GLU A 276 16.12 -8.71 -3.98
N VAL A 277 15.21 -8.85 -4.95
CA VAL A 277 14.25 -7.80 -5.30
C VAL A 277 12.98 -7.93 -4.46
N VAL A 278 12.39 -6.79 -4.09
CA VAL A 278 11.08 -6.71 -3.44
C VAL A 278 10.19 -5.78 -4.26
N PHE A 279 9.07 -6.30 -4.75
CA PHE A 279 8.05 -5.50 -5.41
C PHE A 279 7.02 -5.02 -4.39
N ARG A 280 6.70 -3.73 -4.45
CA ARG A 280 5.71 -3.09 -3.57
C ARG A 280 4.85 -2.12 -4.38
N PRO A 281 3.52 -2.11 -4.20
CA PRO A 281 2.71 -0.97 -4.62
C PRO A 281 3.29 0.34 -4.08
N ASP A 282 3.28 1.40 -4.89
CA ASP A 282 3.67 2.72 -4.42
C ASP A 282 2.68 3.22 -3.35
N PRO A 283 3.14 3.85 -2.25
CA PRO A 283 2.24 4.29 -1.20
C PRO A 283 1.27 5.41 -1.62
N SER A 284 1.54 6.16 -2.69
CA SER A 284 0.65 7.22 -3.18
C SER A 284 -0.21 6.75 -4.36
N VAL A 285 0.38 6.06 -5.35
CA VAL A 285 -0.33 5.69 -6.60
C VAL A 285 -0.67 4.20 -6.71
N TRP A 286 -0.38 3.42 -5.67
CA TRP A 286 -0.69 1.99 -5.54
C TRP A 286 -0.12 1.14 -6.68
N ASP A 287 -0.99 0.55 -7.49
CA ASP A 287 -0.68 -0.29 -8.65
C ASP A 287 -0.61 0.51 -9.97
N GLY A 288 -0.74 1.84 -9.91
CA GLY A 288 -0.72 2.72 -11.08
C GLY A 288 -2.10 3.05 -11.63
N SER A 289 -3.18 2.49 -11.07
CA SER A 289 -4.56 2.92 -11.35
C SER A 289 -4.77 4.41 -11.05
N LEU A 290 -4.07 4.95 -10.05
CA LEU A 290 -4.16 6.33 -9.59
C LEU A 290 -3.09 7.27 -10.18
N CYS A 291 -2.28 6.81 -11.13
CA CYS A 291 -1.15 7.60 -11.64
C CYS A 291 -1.52 8.88 -12.37
N ASN A 292 -2.75 9.02 -12.86
CA ASN A 292 -3.19 10.27 -13.48
C ASN A 292 -3.65 11.33 -12.46
N ASN A 293 -3.59 11.03 -11.16
CA ASN A 293 -3.95 11.97 -10.10
C ASN A 293 -2.72 12.83 -9.72
N GLY A 294 -2.74 14.11 -10.10
CA GLY A 294 -1.65 15.05 -9.80
C GLY A 294 -1.38 15.25 -8.31
N TRP A 295 -2.41 15.23 -7.45
CA TRP A 295 -2.24 15.31 -5.99
C TRP A 295 -1.39 14.16 -5.48
N LEU A 296 -1.66 12.94 -5.96
CA LEU A 296 -0.94 11.73 -5.52
C LEU A 296 0.46 11.60 -6.16
N GLN A 297 0.71 12.25 -7.30
CA GLN A 297 2.04 12.34 -7.91
C GLN A 297 2.96 13.28 -7.13
N GLU A 298 2.45 14.45 -6.74
CA GLU A 298 3.18 15.43 -5.92
C GLU A 298 3.24 15.02 -4.44
N LEU A 299 2.37 14.12 -3.98
CA LEU A 299 2.37 13.64 -2.61
C LEU A 299 3.70 12.95 -2.27
N PRO A 300 4.50 13.48 -1.31
CA PRO A 300 5.77 12.87 -0.93
C PRO A 300 5.56 11.45 -0.42
N LYS A 301 6.42 10.50 -0.81
CA LYS A 301 6.34 9.15 -0.24
C LYS A 301 6.68 9.21 1.25
N PRO A 302 5.97 8.48 2.12
CA PRO A 302 6.14 8.61 3.57
C PRO A 302 7.59 8.55 4.09
N ILE A 303 8.42 7.67 3.51
CA ILE A 303 9.79 7.45 4.00
C ILE A 303 10.83 8.21 3.17
N THR A 304 10.76 8.12 1.84
CA THR A 304 11.78 8.71 0.95
C THR A 304 11.51 10.17 0.62
N GLN A 305 10.32 10.68 0.90
CA GLN A 305 9.86 12.03 0.54
C GLN A 305 9.95 12.33 -0.97
N LEU A 306 10.07 11.28 -1.79
CA LEU A 306 10.13 11.34 -3.24
C LEU A 306 8.75 11.69 -3.81
N THR A 307 8.74 12.50 -4.86
CA THR A 307 7.56 12.88 -5.64
C THR A 307 7.81 12.56 -7.11
N TRP A 308 6.74 12.41 -7.91
CA TRP A 308 6.78 12.26 -9.37
C TRP A 308 7.67 11.13 -9.94
N ASP A 309 8.26 10.26 -9.15
CA ASP A 309 9.14 9.20 -9.63
C ASP A 309 9.09 8.02 -8.68
N ASN A 310 9.44 6.85 -9.20
CA ASN A 310 9.92 5.73 -8.41
C ASN A 310 11.43 5.57 -8.58
N ALA A 311 12.03 4.81 -7.66
CA ALA A 311 13.47 4.54 -7.62
C ALA A 311 13.74 3.10 -7.19
N ALA A 312 14.94 2.61 -7.47
CA ALA A 312 15.49 1.40 -6.88
C ALA A 312 16.02 1.71 -5.48
N ILE A 313 15.24 1.35 -4.46
CA ILE A 313 15.58 1.66 -3.06
C ILE A 313 16.50 0.58 -2.50
N LEU A 314 17.63 0.98 -1.95
CA LEU A 314 18.62 0.05 -1.38
C LEU A 314 19.38 0.65 -0.18
N GLY A 315 19.99 -0.23 0.61
CA GLY A 315 20.71 0.16 1.82
C GLY A 315 22.08 0.80 1.54
N PRO A 316 22.62 1.63 2.45
CA PRO A 316 23.91 2.29 2.27
C PRO A 316 25.09 1.33 2.06
N GLU A 317 25.11 0.16 2.70
CA GLU A 317 26.20 -0.80 2.53
C GLU A 317 26.18 -1.44 1.14
N THR A 318 24.98 -1.77 0.65
CA THR A 318 24.74 -2.27 -0.70
C THR A 318 25.17 -1.23 -1.74
N ALA A 319 24.80 0.04 -1.54
CA ALA A 319 25.22 1.14 -2.42
C ALA A 319 26.75 1.26 -2.46
N SER A 320 27.39 1.28 -1.28
CA SER A 320 28.84 1.43 -1.16
C SER A 320 29.61 0.27 -1.79
N LYS A 321 29.14 -0.97 -1.64
CA LYS A 321 29.74 -2.16 -2.29
C LYS A 321 29.67 -2.09 -3.81
N GLN A 322 28.61 -1.47 -4.35
CA GLN A 322 28.39 -1.32 -5.79
C GLN A 322 28.96 0.00 -6.36
N GLY A 323 29.49 0.88 -5.50
CA GLY A 323 30.03 2.18 -5.91
C GLY A 323 28.95 3.13 -6.46
N LEU A 324 27.74 3.09 -5.90
CA LEU A 324 26.58 3.87 -6.34
C LEU A 324 26.33 5.07 -5.43
N GLU A 325 25.95 6.19 -6.03
CA GLU A 325 25.46 7.40 -5.35
C GLU A 325 23.95 7.58 -5.53
N MET A 326 23.36 8.45 -4.70
CA MET A 326 21.94 8.82 -4.83
C MET A 326 21.68 9.41 -6.22
N GLY A 327 20.69 8.89 -6.97
CA GLY A 327 20.34 9.38 -8.30
C GLY A 327 21.08 8.71 -9.46
N ASP A 328 22.10 7.89 -9.20
CA ASP A 328 22.76 7.13 -10.26
C ASP A 328 21.78 6.17 -10.94
N GLU A 329 21.80 6.15 -12.26
CA GLU A 329 20.97 5.23 -13.04
C GLU A 329 21.69 3.89 -13.21
N VAL A 330 20.98 2.81 -12.89
CA VAL A 330 21.44 1.44 -13.05
C VAL A 330 20.53 0.67 -13.98
N THR A 331 21.12 -0.21 -14.78
CA THR A 331 20.39 -1.30 -15.42
C THR A 331 20.20 -2.42 -14.39
N LEU A 332 18.95 -2.66 -14.04
CA LEU A 332 18.52 -3.79 -13.22
C LEU A 332 18.24 -4.96 -14.15
N ALA A 333 18.91 -6.10 -13.93
CA ALA A 333 18.63 -7.33 -14.65
C ALA A 333 18.19 -8.43 -13.68
N LEU A 334 17.07 -9.07 -14.01
CA LEU A 334 16.51 -10.19 -13.27
C LEU A 334 16.03 -11.23 -14.30
N HIS A 335 16.56 -12.45 -14.20
CA HIS A 335 16.42 -13.45 -15.27
C HIS A 335 16.90 -12.88 -16.62
N GLU A 336 16.09 -12.98 -17.69
CA GLU A 336 16.39 -12.44 -19.02
C GLU A 336 15.83 -11.02 -19.24
N ARG A 337 15.29 -10.38 -18.20
CA ARG A 337 14.58 -9.10 -18.30
C ARG A 337 15.40 -7.97 -17.68
N THR A 338 15.30 -6.79 -18.28
CA THR A 338 16.05 -5.61 -17.84
C THR A 338 15.18 -4.35 -17.82
N ILE A 339 15.47 -3.45 -16.89
CA ILE A 339 14.94 -2.09 -16.83
C ILE A 339 16.03 -1.14 -16.36
N ASN A 340 15.90 0.15 -16.67
CA ASN A 340 16.75 1.19 -16.08
C ASN A 340 15.99 1.90 -14.96
N ALA A 341 16.68 2.12 -13.84
CA ALA A 341 16.10 2.78 -12.67
C ALA A 341 17.14 3.68 -12.00
N PRO A 342 16.75 4.88 -11.52
CA PRO A 342 17.59 5.65 -10.61
C PRO A 342 17.64 5.00 -9.24
N VAL A 343 18.79 5.08 -8.57
CA VAL A 343 19.00 4.55 -7.22
C VAL A 343 18.58 5.55 -6.16
N PHE A 344 17.87 5.06 -5.13
CA PHE A 344 17.60 5.83 -3.91
C PHE A 344 18.21 5.11 -2.70
N ILE A 345 19.20 5.74 -2.07
CA ILE A 345 19.89 5.16 -0.91
C ILE A 345 19.10 5.50 0.35
N LEU A 346 18.62 4.48 1.07
CA LEU A 346 17.75 4.66 2.24
C LEU A 346 18.32 3.97 3.48
N PRO A 347 18.72 4.72 4.52
CA PRO A 347 19.13 4.16 5.81
C PRO A 347 18.05 3.26 6.41
N GLY A 348 18.48 2.14 7.00
CA GLY A 348 17.58 1.13 7.56
C GLY A 348 16.85 0.27 6.53
N HIS A 349 17.11 0.40 5.23
CA HIS A 349 16.70 -0.62 4.25
C HIS A 349 17.56 -1.90 4.45
N PRO A 350 16.99 -3.11 4.33
CA PRO A 350 17.77 -4.33 4.42
C PRO A 350 18.89 -4.37 3.37
N GLU A 351 20.09 -4.75 3.80
CA GLU A 351 21.24 -4.93 2.92
C GLU A 351 21.13 -6.21 2.09
N GLY A 352 21.66 -6.19 0.88
CA GLY A 352 21.51 -7.29 -0.07
C GLY A 352 20.12 -7.35 -0.72
N SER A 353 19.29 -6.31 -0.57
CA SER A 353 17.96 -6.23 -1.15
C SER A 353 17.69 -4.89 -1.82
N VAL A 354 16.84 -4.90 -2.87
CA VAL A 354 16.38 -3.72 -3.60
C VAL A 354 14.86 -3.71 -3.65
N THR A 355 14.23 -2.64 -3.16
CA THR A 355 12.78 -2.44 -3.30
C THR A 355 12.47 -1.65 -4.56
N LEU A 356 11.55 -2.17 -5.38
CA LEU A 356 11.02 -1.51 -6.57
C LEU A 356 9.52 -1.23 -6.38
N HIS A 357 9.15 0.05 -6.51
CA HIS A 357 7.76 0.45 -6.44
C HIS A 357 7.04 0.27 -7.79
N LEU A 358 5.87 -0.37 -7.72
CA LEU A 358 4.93 -0.56 -8.83
C LEU A 358 4.11 0.71 -9.06
N GLY A 359 3.42 0.78 -10.19
CA GLY A 359 2.47 1.85 -10.52
C GLY A 359 3.02 2.93 -11.45
N TYR A 360 4.34 3.02 -11.62
CA TYR A 360 4.98 3.99 -12.51
C TYR A 360 5.37 3.41 -13.89
N GLY A 361 5.90 4.26 -14.77
CA GLY A 361 6.34 3.89 -16.12
C GLY A 361 5.17 3.58 -17.07
N ARG A 362 4.01 4.18 -16.81
CA ARG A 362 2.84 4.07 -17.67
C ARG A 362 3.05 4.86 -18.96
N THR A 363 2.49 4.34 -20.05
CA THR A 363 2.56 4.97 -21.38
C THR A 363 1.21 5.56 -21.80
N ARG A 364 0.14 5.19 -21.09
CA ARG A 364 -1.24 5.65 -21.28
C ARG A 364 -1.97 5.82 -19.94
N SER A 365 -1.35 6.51 -19.00
CA SER A 365 -1.99 7.00 -17.78
C SER A 365 -2.82 8.27 -18.03
N GLY A 366 -2.37 9.15 -18.91
CA GLY A 366 -2.95 10.48 -19.13
C GLY A 366 -1.95 11.61 -18.83
N ALA A 367 -2.46 12.84 -18.70
CA ALA A 367 -1.64 14.05 -18.66
C ALA A 367 -0.61 14.10 -17.52
N ASN A 368 -0.88 13.44 -16.39
CA ASN A 368 -0.01 13.52 -15.20
C ASN A 368 0.90 12.31 -15.01
N GLY A 369 0.63 11.18 -15.66
CA GLY A 369 1.32 9.90 -15.36
C GLY A 369 2.10 9.30 -16.52
N ASP A 370 1.97 9.84 -17.72
CA ASP A 370 2.67 9.32 -18.92
C ASP A 370 4.18 9.58 -18.82
N GLY A 371 4.98 8.50 -18.89
CA GLY A 371 6.45 8.58 -18.88
C GLY A 371 7.07 8.94 -17.52
N VAL A 372 6.26 8.99 -16.47
CA VAL A 372 6.69 9.27 -15.10
C VAL A 372 7.26 7.99 -14.46
N GLY A 373 8.47 8.05 -13.91
CA GLY A 373 9.15 6.87 -13.35
C GLY A 373 9.53 5.80 -14.39
N PHE A 374 9.74 4.58 -13.90
CA PHE A 374 10.01 3.38 -14.69
C PHE A 374 9.02 2.26 -14.34
N ASN A 375 8.78 1.35 -15.29
CA ASN A 375 7.82 0.27 -15.12
C ASN A 375 8.47 -0.96 -14.46
N ALA A 376 8.32 -1.08 -13.13
CA ALA A 376 8.81 -2.23 -12.37
C ALA A 376 8.07 -3.54 -12.66
N TYR A 377 6.85 -3.51 -13.23
CA TYR A 377 6.13 -4.74 -13.63
C TYR A 377 6.90 -5.56 -14.67
N GLN A 378 7.79 -4.93 -15.45
CA GLN A 378 8.61 -5.60 -16.47
C GLN A 378 9.61 -6.61 -15.90
N LEU A 379 9.96 -6.51 -14.61
CA LEU A 379 10.81 -7.51 -13.94
C LEU A 379 10.00 -8.57 -13.18
N ARG A 380 8.74 -8.29 -12.83
CA ARG A 380 7.91 -9.16 -12.00
C ARG A 380 7.53 -10.45 -12.72
N THR A 381 7.58 -11.58 -12.02
CA THR A 381 7.18 -12.91 -12.53
C THR A 381 5.91 -13.42 -11.88
N SER A 382 5.20 -14.33 -12.56
CA SER A 382 4.00 -14.98 -12.02
C SER A 382 4.33 -15.94 -10.87
N THR A 383 5.52 -16.54 -10.86
CA THR A 383 6.00 -17.48 -9.83
C THR A 383 6.59 -16.78 -8.60
N ALA A 384 7.11 -15.56 -8.76
CA ALA A 384 7.71 -14.75 -7.69
C ALA A 384 7.21 -13.29 -7.77
N PRO A 385 5.90 -13.05 -7.57
CA PRO A 385 5.27 -11.75 -7.85
C PRO A 385 5.66 -10.64 -6.87
N TRP A 386 6.18 -10.98 -5.70
CA TRP A 386 6.48 -10.00 -4.64
C TRP A 386 7.94 -9.94 -4.25
N THR A 387 8.64 -11.06 -4.34
CA THR A 387 10.05 -11.18 -3.93
C THR A 387 10.74 -12.21 -4.79
N ASP A 388 11.93 -11.90 -5.28
CA ASP A 388 12.73 -12.80 -6.12
C ASP A 388 14.23 -12.61 -5.84
N ALA A 389 15.07 -13.55 -6.26
CA ALA A 389 16.52 -13.51 -6.07
C ALA A 389 17.26 -13.48 -7.42
N GLY A 390 18.56 -13.21 -7.40
CA GLY A 390 19.36 -13.14 -8.63
C GLY A 390 19.32 -11.79 -9.34
N LEU A 391 18.92 -10.71 -8.65
CA LEU A 391 18.98 -9.36 -9.20
C LEU A 391 20.44 -8.93 -9.38
N THR A 392 20.74 -8.32 -10.51
CA THR A 392 22.04 -7.71 -10.79
C THR A 392 21.89 -6.24 -11.15
N LEU A 393 22.85 -5.43 -10.73
CA LEU A 393 22.89 -3.99 -10.96
C LEU A 393 24.14 -3.67 -11.79
N THR A 394 23.95 -2.93 -12.88
CA THR A 394 25.06 -2.41 -13.69
C THR A 394 24.91 -0.90 -13.85
N PRO A 395 25.88 -0.08 -13.39
CA PRO A 395 25.83 1.37 -13.58
C PRO A 395 25.78 1.74 -15.06
N THR A 396 24.89 2.65 -15.45
CA THR A 396 24.80 3.13 -16.84
C THR A 396 25.73 4.32 -17.11
N GLY A 397 26.27 4.93 -16.05
CA GLY A 397 27.04 6.17 -16.09
C GLY A 397 26.18 7.43 -16.24
N LYS A 398 24.85 7.30 -16.21
CA LYS A 398 23.91 8.43 -16.18
C LYS A 398 23.46 8.71 -14.75
N HIS A 399 22.98 9.94 -14.54
CA HIS A 399 22.46 10.41 -13.26
C HIS A 399 21.09 11.07 -13.49
N LYS A 400 20.15 10.87 -12.56
CA LYS A 400 18.81 11.43 -12.61
C LYS A 400 18.48 12.14 -11.30
N ASP A 401 18.12 13.41 -11.39
CA ASP A 401 17.66 14.17 -10.23
C ASP A 401 16.31 13.62 -9.73
N LEU A 402 16.27 13.33 -8.42
CA LEU A 402 15.11 12.81 -7.71
C LEU A 402 14.44 13.93 -6.90
N ALA A 403 13.20 14.24 -7.26
CA ALA A 403 12.43 15.35 -6.66
C ALA A 403 11.93 14.96 -5.27
N THR A 404 12.66 15.39 -4.23
CA THR A 404 12.31 15.14 -2.82
C THR A 404 11.89 16.44 -2.14
N THR A 405 10.90 16.38 -1.25
CA THR A 405 10.46 17.54 -0.45
C THR A 405 11.23 17.70 0.85
N GLN A 406 12.04 16.71 1.21
CA GLN A 406 12.94 16.75 2.36
C GLN A 406 14.33 16.29 1.93
N HIS A 407 15.34 17.13 2.10
CA HIS A 407 16.73 16.78 1.77
C HIS A 407 17.54 16.35 2.99
N HIS A 408 17.17 16.84 4.18
CA HIS A 408 17.83 16.51 5.44
C HIS A 408 16.89 15.65 6.30
N HIS A 409 17.18 14.36 6.36
CA HIS A 409 16.44 13.43 7.23
C HIS A 409 17.12 13.20 8.58
N ARG A 410 18.27 13.82 8.84
CA ARG A 410 18.95 13.77 10.14
C ARG A 410 18.51 14.94 11.01
N MET A 411 18.51 14.73 12.32
CA MET A 411 18.21 15.79 13.28
C MET A 411 19.37 16.78 13.47
N GLU A 412 20.61 16.41 13.09
CA GLU A 412 21.81 17.25 13.13
C GLU A 412 22.07 17.83 14.54
N GLY A 413 21.92 16.98 15.55
CA GLY A 413 22.04 17.35 16.97
C GLY A 413 20.97 18.33 17.49
N ARG A 414 19.90 18.58 16.72
CA ARG A 414 18.72 19.34 17.18
C ARG A 414 17.69 18.39 17.78
N GLU A 415 16.74 18.94 18.52
CA GLU A 415 15.62 18.20 19.13
C GLU A 415 14.28 18.64 18.53
N PRO A 416 14.02 18.43 17.21
CA PRO A 416 12.70 18.71 16.64
C PRO A 416 11.62 17.78 17.20
N LEU A 417 12.04 16.61 17.71
CA LEU A 417 11.22 15.59 18.34
C LEU A 417 11.82 15.22 19.69
N HIS A 418 11.00 15.22 20.74
CA HIS A 418 11.36 14.66 22.04
C HIS A 418 10.92 13.20 22.09
N LEU A 419 11.89 12.29 22.04
CA LEU A 419 11.65 10.84 22.06
C LEU A 419 11.97 10.29 23.43
N LEU A 420 10.99 9.60 24.00
CA LEU A 420 11.11 8.91 25.28
C LEU A 420 10.61 7.49 25.10
N THR A 421 11.33 6.52 25.66
CA THR A 421 10.78 5.20 25.89
C THR A 421 9.66 5.26 26.92
N LEU A 422 8.78 4.26 26.94
CA LEU A 422 7.72 4.19 27.95
C LEU A 422 8.26 4.15 29.39
N ALA A 423 9.45 3.55 29.59
CA ALA A 423 10.11 3.53 30.89
C ALA A 423 10.55 4.94 31.30
N GLU A 424 11.28 5.65 30.44
CA GLU A 424 11.72 7.04 30.70
C GLU A 424 10.53 7.97 30.92
N TYR A 425 9.48 7.86 30.12
CA TYR A 425 8.27 8.65 30.30
C TYR A 425 7.63 8.42 31.68
N ARG A 426 7.58 7.17 32.15
CA ARG A 426 7.00 6.85 33.47
C ARG A 426 7.83 7.41 34.61
N ASP A 427 9.15 7.44 34.46
CA ASP A 427 10.06 8.00 35.47
C ASP A 427 9.99 9.54 35.49
N GLN A 428 9.82 10.18 34.33
CA GLN A 428 9.76 11.65 34.19
C GLN A 428 8.37 12.24 34.43
N LYS A 429 7.28 11.46 34.34
CA LYS A 429 5.90 11.96 34.42
C LYS A 429 5.58 12.75 35.70
N ASP A 430 6.29 12.46 36.79
CA ASP A 430 6.10 13.10 38.09
C ASP A 430 7.03 14.33 38.29
N GLU A 431 7.93 14.61 37.35
CA GLU A 431 8.72 15.83 37.32
C GLU A 431 7.88 16.94 36.68
N ALA A 432 7.41 17.90 37.47
CA ALA A 432 6.74 19.08 36.93
C ALA A 432 7.71 19.84 36.04
N SER A 433 7.44 19.91 34.73
CA SER A 433 8.15 20.83 33.85
C SER A 433 7.81 22.25 34.29
N GLU A 434 8.75 22.97 34.90
CA GLU A 434 8.61 24.42 35.06
C GLU A 434 8.53 25.03 33.66
N GLU A 435 7.37 25.59 33.31
CA GLU A 435 7.22 26.42 32.13
C GLU A 435 8.16 27.61 32.27
N GLU A 436 9.31 27.55 31.61
CA GLU A 436 10.23 28.67 31.56
C GLU A 436 9.57 29.78 30.74
N LYS A 437 8.93 30.74 31.41
CA LYS A 437 8.34 31.90 30.75
C LYS A 437 9.44 32.70 30.07
N LEU A 438 9.55 32.50 28.76
CA LEU A 438 10.46 33.26 27.92
C LEU A 438 10.12 34.76 28.06
N ALA A 439 11.15 35.59 28.26
CA ALA A 439 10.97 37.03 28.37
C ALA A 439 10.52 37.59 27.01
N ALA A 440 9.29 38.12 26.95
CA ALA A 440 8.77 38.82 25.78
C ALA A 440 8.97 40.34 25.93
N MET A 441 9.25 41.02 24.82
CA MET A 441 9.31 42.49 24.78
C MET A 441 7.91 43.15 24.73
N TYR A 442 6.89 42.37 24.38
CA TYR A 442 5.51 42.81 24.23
C TYR A 442 4.64 42.18 25.31
N ASP A 443 3.59 42.89 25.72
CA ASP A 443 2.55 42.33 26.58
C ASP A 443 1.75 41.26 25.81
N PRO A 444 1.39 40.13 26.45
CA PRO A 444 0.55 39.13 25.82
C PRO A 444 -0.80 39.72 25.39
N TYR A 445 -1.26 39.36 24.19
CA TYR A 445 -2.60 39.71 23.74
C TYR A 445 -3.61 38.76 24.39
N GLU A 446 -4.64 39.30 25.02
CA GLU A 446 -5.74 38.49 25.58
C GLU A 446 -6.76 38.16 24.49
N TYR A 447 -7.11 36.89 24.35
CA TYR A 447 -8.20 36.43 23.47
C TYR A 447 -9.49 36.35 24.31
N PRO A 448 -10.38 37.36 24.28
CA PRO A 448 -11.49 37.48 25.23
C PRO A 448 -12.63 36.48 24.97
N ASP A 449 -12.74 35.97 23.74
CA ASP A 449 -13.76 35.01 23.33
C ASP A 449 -13.11 33.61 23.22
N GLU A 450 -12.80 33.15 22.00
CA GLU A 450 -12.16 31.86 21.75
C GLU A 450 -10.67 31.97 21.39
N ALA A 451 -9.85 31.13 22.01
CA ALA A 451 -8.47 30.86 21.61
C ALA A 451 -8.40 29.49 20.92
N TRP A 452 -8.17 29.49 19.60
CA TRP A 452 -8.08 28.26 18.82
C TRP A 452 -6.67 27.68 18.87
N GLY A 453 -6.56 26.42 19.24
CA GLY A 453 -5.30 25.67 19.26
C GLY A 453 -5.45 24.31 18.58
N MET A 454 -4.33 23.79 18.06
CA MET A 454 -4.26 22.45 17.49
C MET A 454 -3.21 21.65 18.26
N ASN A 455 -3.60 20.47 18.75
CA ASN A 455 -2.67 19.52 19.34
C ASN A 455 -2.54 18.30 18.41
N ILE A 456 -1.31 17.98 18.02
CA ILE A 456 -1.00 16.84 17.17
C ILE A 456 -0.34 15.77 18.02
N ASP A 457 -1.05 14.65 18.23
CA ASP A 457 -0.52 13.48 18.93
C ASP A 457 0.44 12.72 18.02
N LEU A 458 1.74 12.97 18.19
CA LEU A 458 2.80 12.36 17.38
C LEU A 458 2.87 10.84 17.52
N THR A 459 2.43 10.29 18.65
CA THR A 459 2.45 8.83 18.88
C THR A 459 1.46 8.08 17.98
N LYS A 460 0.48 8.80 17.41
CA LYS A 460 -0.50 8.27 16.46
C LYS A 460 -0.19 8.60 15.00
N CYS A 461 0.84 9.43 14.74
CA CYS A 461 1.20 9.78 13.39
C CYS A 461 1.96 8.63 12.71
N ILE A 462 1.29 7.94 11.79
CA ILE A 462 1.90 6.84 11.01
C ILE A 462 2.52 7.29 9.68
N GLY A 463 2.55 8.60 9.42
CA GLY A 463 3.03 9.16 8.15
C GLY A 463 2.19 8.72 6.94
N CYS A 464 0.87 8.64 7.08
CA CYS A 464 -0.01 8.23 5.98
C CYS A 464 -0.19 9.29 4.87
N ASN A 465 0.23 10.53 5.12
CA ASN A 465 0.08 11.69 4.24
C ASN A 465 -1.37 12.02 3.82
N ALA A 466 -2.38 11.42 4.44
CA ALA A 466 -3.79 11.73 4.19
C ALA A 466 -4.13 13.18 4.58
N CYS A 467 -3.52 13.70 5.64
CA CYS A 467 -3.69 15.10 6.07
C CYS A 467 -3.12 16.10 5.05
N VAL A 468 -2.07 15.73 4.31
CA VAL A 468 -1.50 16.55 3.23
C VAL A 468 -2.49 16.67 2.07
N VAL A 469 -2.99 15.53 1.57
CA VAL A 469 -3.98 15.52 0.48
C VAL A 469 -5.29 16.20 0.90
N ALA A 470 -5.75 15.98 2.14
CA ALA A 470 -6.95 16.64 2.66
C ALA A 470 -6.80 18.17 2.69
N CYS A 471 -5.64 18.66 3.12
CA CYS A 471 -5.33 20.10 3.09
C CYS A 471 -5.30 20.63 1.65
N GLN A 472 -4.72 19.87 0.71
CA GLN A 472 -4.67 20.20 -0.71
C GLN A 472 -6.07 20.27 -1.33
N SER A 473 -6.93 19.27 -1.05
CA SER A 473 -8.30 19.23 -1.59
C SER A 473 -9.18 20.34 -1.02
N GLU A 474 -9.08 20.62 0.28
CA GLU A 474 -9.91 21.62 0.95
C GLU A 474 -9.49 23.06 0.58
N ASN A 475 -8.19 23.33 0.55
CA ASN A 475 -7.68 24.69 0.38
C ASN A 475 -7.33 25.04 -1.06
N SER A 476 -7.74 24.20 -2.04
CA SER A 476 -7.47 24.43 -3.47
C SER A 476 -5.99 24.64 -3.78
N ILE A 477 -5.12 23.91 -3.08
CA ILE A 477 -3.67 24.08 -3.22
C ILE A 477 -3.24 23.49 -4.58
N PRO A 478 -2.53 24.25 -5.43
CA PRO A 478 -2.20 23.81 -6.78
C PRO A 478 -1.18 22.66 -6.75
N VAL A 479 -1.24 21.81 -7.79
CA VAL A 479 -0.22 20.78 -8.01
C VAL A 479 1.02 21.41 -8.64
N VAL A 480 2.19 21.10 -8.07
CA VAL A 480 3.48 21.54 -8.61
C VAL A 480 4.20 20.41 -9.34
N GLY A 481 4.63 20.68 -10.57
CA GLY A 481 5.35 19.71 -11.40
C GLY A 481 6.77 19.42 -10.89
N LYS A 482 7.29 18.23 -11.27
CA LYS A 482 8.60 17.71 -10.84
C LYS A 482 9.74 18.73 -10.86
N GLU A 483 9.88 19.50 -11.95
CA GLU A 483 10.96 20.48 -12.11
C GLU A 483 10.93 21.59 -11.06
N GLN A 484 9.74 21.99 -10.61
CA GLN A 484 9.58 23.02 -9.59
C GLN A 484 9.70 22.44 -8.18
N VAL A 485 9.31 21.18 -7.96
CA VAL A 485 9.61 20.47 -6.71
C VAL A 485 11.13 20.29 -6.53
N LEU A 486 11.87 19.97 -7.59
CA LEU A 486 13.34 19.96 -7.56
C LEU A 486 13.95 21.32 -7.16
N ALA A 487 13.23 22.41 -7.42
CA ALA A 487 13.63 23.76 -7.00
C ALA A 487 13.15 24.14 -5.59
N GLY A 488 12.55 23.22 -4.83
CA GLY A 488 12.01 23.42 -3.48
C GLY A 488 10.78 24.33 -3.46
N ARG A 489 9.88 24.17 -4.44
CA ARG A 489 8.68 25.01 -4.62
C ARG A 489 7.39 24.20 -4.58
N GLU A 490 7.40 23.03 -3.97
CA GLU A 490 6.19 22.27 -3.66
C GLU A 490 5.23 23.12 -2.84
N MET A 491 3.92 22.94 -3.08
CA MET A 491 2.89 23.69 -2.36
C MET A 491 2.16 22.75 -1.43
N HIS A 492 2.75 22.48 -0.26
CA HIS A 492 2.13 21.71 0.83
C HIS A 492 2.09 22.54 2.12
N TRP A 493 0.89 22.92 2.58
CA TRP A 493 0.72 23.73 3.80
C TRP A 493 0.85 22.93 5.10
N ILE A 494 0.69 21.62 5.00
CA ILE A 494 1.09 20.65 6.02
C ILE A 494 2.04 19.67 5.35
N ARG A 495 3.18 19.43 5.99
CA ARG A 495 4.18 18.44 5.56
C ARG A 495 4.40 17.42 6.66
N ILE A 496 4.80 16.21 6.29
CA ILE A 496 5.16 15.16 7.24
C ILE A 496 6.67 14.94 7.13
N ASP A 497 7.41 15.52 8.07
CA ASP A 497 8.85 15.36 8.13
C ASP A 497 9.19 13.97 8.68
N SER A 498 10.25 13.37 8.13
CA SER A 498 10.76 12.05 8.51
C SER A 498 12.18 12.19 9.04
N TYR A 499 12.38 11.89 10.33
CA TYR A 499 13.68 12.00 10.98
C TYR A 499 14.22 10.64 11.36
N PHE A 500 15.46 10.36 10.99
CA PHE A 500 16.21 9.17 11.42
C PHE A 500 17.13 9.53 12.57
N GLU A 501 17.13 8.69 13.61
CA GLU A 501 18.09 8.78 14.70
C GLU A 501 19.53 8.65 14.18
N GLU A 502 20.43 9.42 14.78
CA GLU A 502 21.84 9.38 14.42
C GLU A 502 22.51 8.11 15.00
N LYS A 503 23.54 7.62 14.30
CA LYS A 503 24.51 6.59 14.77
C LYS A 503 24.11 5.11 14.68
N SER A 504 23.02 4.76 13.99
CA SER A 504 22.69 3.35 13.70
C SER A 504 22.58 3.09 12.19
N PRO A 505 23.12 1.96 11.65
CA PRO A 505 22.82 1.51 10.28
C PRO A 505 21.34 1.11 10.10
N THR A 506 20.66 0.82 11.22
CA THR A 506 19.22 0.57 11.30
C THR A 506 18.57 1.65 12.18
N PRO A 507 18.51 2.91 11.72
CA PRO A 507 18.03 4.00 12.54
C PRO A 507 16.54 3.84 12.80
N ASN A 508 16.12 4.16 14.04
CA ASN A 508 14.72 4.46 14.28
C ASN A 508 14.35 5.69 13.47
N ALA A 509 13.13 5.69 12.95
CA ALA A 509 12.59 6.81 12.21
C ALA A 509 11.36 7.32 12.97
N GLN A 510 11.08 8.61 12.86
CA GLN A 510 9.90 9.22 13.47
C GLN A 510 9.28 10.23 12.51
N PHE A 511 7.96 10.37 12.60
CA PHE A 511 7.20 11.31 11.79
C PHE A 511 6.79 12.54 12.58
N GLN A 512 6.91 13.71 11.95
CA GLN A 512 6.44 14.96 12.50
C GLN A 512 5.57 15.70 11.47
N PRO A 513 4.25 15.74 11.66
CA PRO A 513 3.40 16.67 10.94
C PRO A 513 3.75 18.10 11.33
N VAL A 514 4.13 18.92 10.36
CA VAL A 514 4.45 20.33 10.54
C VAL A 514 3.52 21.16 9.66
N THR A 515 2.80 22.07 10.28
CA THR A 515 1.95 23.08 9.62
C THR A 515 2.30 24.47 10.16
N CYS A 516 1.56 25.50 9.77
CA CYS A 516 1.66 26.80 10.43
C CYS A 516 1.23 26.64 11.89
N MET A 517 2.12 26.96 12.84
CA MET A 517 1.83 26.83 14.27
C MET A 517 0.92 27.94 14.81
N HIS A 518 0.50 28.89 13.97
CA HIS A 518 -0.32 30.04 14.34
C HIS A 518 0.22 30.76 15.59
N CYS A 519 1.53 31.05 15.58
CA CYS A 519 2.25 31.64 16.72
C CYS A 519 1.59 32.93 17.21
N GLU A 520 1.43 33.08 18.53
CA GLU A 520 0.95 34.32 19.15
C GLU A 520 1.90 35.49 18.85
N ASN A 521 3.21 35.25 18.99
CA ASN A 521 4.27 36.17 18.62
C ASN A 521 4.84 35.80 17.24
N ALA A 522 4.06 36.01 16.18
CA ALA A 522 4.48 35.75 14.81
C ALA A 522 5.68 36.67 14.42
N PRO A 523 6.81 36.11 13.95
CA PRO A 523 8.06 36.84 13.72
C PRO A 523 8.10 37.73 12.47
#